data_AF-A0A087SCX0-F1
#
_entry.id   AF-A0A087SCX0-F1
#
_cell.length_a   1.000
_cell.length_b   1.000
_cell.length_c   1.000
_cell.angle_alpha   90.00
_cell.angle_beta   90.00
_cell.angle_gamma   90.00
#
_symmetry.space_group_name_H-M   'P 1'
#
loop_
_entity.id
_entity.type
_entity.pdbx_description
1 polymer ?
#
loop_
_entity_poly.entity_id
_entity_poly.type
_entity_poly.pdbx_seq_one_letter_code
_entity_poly.pdbx_strand_id
1 'polypeptide(L)'
;MVFTIFSSICAIAFVAIFSWMIFTILRVVFQFFFPRKLVAVKRSFQVGDVTLEELSKYSGQDPYLPILLAVRGRIYDVSAKANFYGPGGGYSVFAGREVARALGKMQITADHCSADTSDFTEKEEKTLQEWVDKFDQKYEVVGKVVPDLSLTLEQLAAYDGETNPAPIYLAIKGVIFDVTRGSQFYGPDGAYPFGGRECARALAKFSTEIDDCNDELADCTLSELDTLRDWQAQFYSKYPIVGRVVKASATAAAAE
;
A
#
# COMPACT_ATOMS: atom_id res chain seq x y z
N MET A 1 58.34 -37.63 -43.36
CA MET A 1 56.89 -37.54 -43.15
C MET A 1 56.51 -37.24 -41.69
N VAL A 2 57.27 -37.70 -40.68
CA VAL A 2 56.98 -37.44 -39.25
C VAL A 2 57.25 -35.97 -38.83
N PHE A 3 58.33 -35.35 -39.32
CA PHE A 3 58.71 -33.97 -38.95
C PHE A 3 57.70 -32.90 -39.40
N THR A 4 57.05 -33.09 -40.54
CA THR A 4 56.03 -32.18 -41.08
C THR A 4 54.72 -32.27 -40.30
N ILE A 5 54.38 -33.44 -39.76
CA ILE A 5 53.17 -33.65 -38.95
C ILE A 5 53.34 -33.01 -37.56
N PHE A 6 54.51 -33.16 -36.93
CA PHE A 6 54.79 -32.52 -35.64
C PHE A 6 54.78 -30.99 -35.71
N SER A 7 55.33 -30.41 -36.78
CA SER A 7 55.27 -28.96 -37.01
C SER A 7 53.82 -28.47 -37.16
N SER A 8 52.98 -29.24 -37.86
CA SER A 8 51.58 -28.90 -38.11
C SER A 8 50.70 -29.03 -36.86
N ILE A 9 50.93 -30.02 -36.01
CA ILE A 9 50.19 -30.19 -34.74
C ILE A 9 50.56 -29.08 -33.75
N CYS A 10 51.85 -28.70 -33.66
CA CYS A 10 52.27 -27.57 -32.85
C CYS A 10 51.65 -26.25 -33.32
N ALA A 11 51.56 -26.03 -34.64
CA ALA A 11 50.91 -24.84 -35.19
C ALA A 11 49.41 -24.77 -34.87
N ILE A 12 48.69 -25.89 -34.97
CA ILE A 12 47.26 -25.96 -34.65
C ILE A 12 47.03 -25.75 -33.15
N ALA A 13 47.84 -26.36 -32.29
CA ALA A 13 47.78 -26.15 -30.85
C ALA A 13 48.03 -24.68 -30.48
N PHE A 14 49.00 -24.03 -31.14
CA PHE A 14 49.30 -22.62 -30.92
C PHE A 14 48.11 -21.72 -31.32
N VAL A 15 47.51 -21.96 -32.49
CA VAL A 15 46.32 -21.21 -32.94
C VAL A 15 45.13 -21.42 -32.00
N ALA A 16 44.90 -22.65 -31.53
CA ALA A 16 43.83 -22.95 -30.58
C ALA A 16 44.04 -22.26 -29.22
N ILE A 17 45.27 -22.26 -28.70
CA ILE A 17 45.62 -21.59 -27.45
C ILE A 17 45.50 -20.07 -27.59
N PHE A 18 45.97 -19.49 -28.70
CA PHE A 18 45.83 -18.05 -28.96
C PHE A 18 44.36 -17.65 -29.13
N SER A 19 43.56 -18.45 -29.82
CA SER A 19 42.12 -18.21 -29.97
C SER A 19 41.39 -18.31 -28.63
N TRP A 20 41.71 -19.30 -27.79
CA TRP A 20 41.15 -19.46 -26.45
C TRP A 20 41.57 -18.32 -25.52
N MET A 21 42.83 -17.88 -25.60
CA MET A 21 43.36 -16.78 -24.81
C MET A 21 42.71 -15.44 -25.23
N ILE A 22 42.56 -15.19 -26.54
CA ILE A 22 41.84 -14.03 -27.07
C ILE A 22 40.37 -14.07 -26.67
N PHE A 23 39.69 -15.21 -26.79
CA PHE A 23 38.30 -15.35 -26.36
C PHE A 23 38.14 -15.11 -24.85
N THR A 24 39.08 -15.60 -24.04
CA THR A 24 39.08 -15.39 -22.59
C THR A 24 39.33 -13.93 -22.24
N ILE A 25 40.30 -13.29 -22.89
CA ILE A 25 40.59 -11.86 -22.73
C ILE A 25 39.39 -11.04 -23.19
N LEU A 26 38.79 -11.33 -24.34
CA LEU A 26 37.58 -10.67 -24.83
C LEU A 26 36.41 -10.88 -23.86
N ARG A 27 36.24 -12.07 -23.28
CA ARG A 27 35.20 -12.34 -22.29
C ARG A 27 35.41 -11.54 -20.99
N VAL A 28 36.64 -11.45 -20.50
CA VAL A 28 36.99 -10.69 -19.28
C VAL A 28 36.91 -9.19 -19.53
N VAL A 29 37.39 -8.72 -20.67
CA VAL A 29 37.28 -7.31 -21.10
C VAL A 29 35.82 -6.94 -21.35
N PHE A 30 35.02 -7.83 -21.95
CA PHE A 30 33.57 -7.64 -22.09
C PHE A 30 32.88 -7.61 -20.72
N GLN A 31 33.30 -8.43 -19.75
CA GLN A 31 32.79 -8.38 -18.39
C GLN A 31 33.18 -7.09 -17.63
N PHE A 32 34.31 -6.46 -18.00
CA PHE A 32 34.75 -5.17 -17.45
C PHE A 32 34.11 -3.96 -18.15
N PHE A 33 33.93 -4.01 -19.48
CA PHE A 33 33.28 -2.96 -20.28
C PHE A 33 31.75 -3.00 -20.17
N PHE A 34 31.17 -4.17 -19.93
CA PHE A 34 29.77 -4.36 -19.56
C PHE A 34 29.74 -4.78 -18.09
N PRO A 35 29.94 -3.84 -17.14
CA PRO A 35 29.73 -4.14 -15.74
C PRO A 35 28.33 -4.74 -15.61
N ARG A 36 28.19 -5.85 -14.86
CA ARG A 36 26.87 -6.33 -14.43
C ARG A 36 26.10 -5.10 -13.97
N LYS A 37 24.98 -4.78 -14.63
CA LYS A 37 24.10 -3.71 -14.13
C LYS A 37 23.88 -4.06 -12.67
N LEU A 38 24.37 -3.19 -11.78
CA LEU A 38 23.98 -3.24 -10.39
C LEU A 38 22.48 -2.92 -10.43
N VAL A 39 21.67 -3.97 -10.45
CA VAL A 39 20.25 -3.83 -10.19
C VAL A 39 20.21 -3.45 -8.73
N ALA A 40 20.15 -2.15 -8.47
CA ALA A 40 19.80 -1.67 -7.15
C ALA A 40 18.48 -2.34 -6.80
N VAL A 41 18.51 -3.26 -5.84
CA VAL A 41 17.31 -3.88 -5.30
C VAL A 41 16.60 -2.76 -4.53
N LYS A 42 15.82 -1.93 -5.23
CA LYS A 42 14.86 -1.03 -4.62
C LYS A 42 13.96 -1.95 -3.80
N ARG A 43 14.00 -1.87 -2.47
CA ARG A 43 13.00 -2.57 -1.64
C ARG A 43 11.65 -2.13 -2.17
N SER A 44 10.90 -3.08 -2.73
CA SER A 44 9.52 -2.86 -3.15
C SER A 44 8.76 -2.39 -1.93
N PHE A 45 8.26 -1.16 -1.95
CA PHE A 45 7.36 -0.69 -0.93
C PHE A 45 6.09 -1.53 -1.03
N GLN A 46 5.70 -2.23 0.04
CA GLN A 46 4.50 -3.06 0.08
C GLN A 46 3.54 -2.42 1.07
N VAL A 47 2.42 -1.89 0.59
CA VAL A 47 1.40 -1.24 1.42
C VAL A 47 0.44 -2.26 2.02
N GLY A 48 0.21 -3.38 1.32
CA GLY A 48 -0.73 -4.42 1.74
C GLY A 48 -2.18 -4.06 1.43
N ASP A 49 -3.09 -4.60 2.22
CA ASP A 49 -4.53 -4.34 2.09
C ASP A 49 -4.88 -3.06 2.85
N VAL A 50 -5.37 -2.05 2.12
CA VAL A 50 -5.70 -0.73 2.70
C VAL A 50 -7.00 -0.19 2.13
N THR A 51 -7.65 0.71 2.87
CA THR A 51 -8.88 1.38 2.43
C THR A 51 -8.59 2.50 1.43
N LEU A 52 -9.64 3.04 0.79
CA LEU A 52 -9.50 4.23 -0.05
C LEU A 52 -9.08 5.46 0.76
N GLU A 53 -9.55 5.58 2.00
CA GLU A 53 -9.16 6.65 2.91
C GLU A 53 -7.66 6.58 3.20
N GLU A 54 -7.14 5.39 3.49
CA GLU A 54 -5.71 5.15 3.70
C GLU A 54 -4.89 5.41 2.43
N LEU A 55 -5.39 4.99 1.25
CA LEU A 55 -4.73 5.22 -0.03
C LEU A 55 -4.56 6.72 -0.33
N SER A 56 -5.49 7.57 0.11
CA SER A 56 -5.45 9.02 -0.13
C SER A 56 -4.22 9.73 0.44
N LYS A 57 -3.59 9.15 1.46
CA LYS A 57 -2.32 9.64 2.04
C LYS A 57 -1.17 9.60 1.03
N TYR A 58 -1.23 8.70 0.06
CA TYR A 58 -0.19 8.46 -0.96
C TYR A 58 -0.41 9.30 -2.24
N SER A 59 -0.92 10.52 -2.08
CA SER A 59 -1.17 11.48 -3.17
C SER A 59 0.09 12.13 -3.74
N GLY A 60 1.26 11.89 -3.14
CA GLY A 60 2.53 12.50 -3.54
C GLY A 60 2.74 13.93 -3.03
N GLN A 61 1.82 14.48 -2.23
CA GLN A 61 2.00 15.77 -1.56
C GLN A 61 3.09 15.70 -0.48
N ASP A 62 3.17 14.57 0.23
CA ASP A 62 4.25 14.28 1.15
C ASP A 62 5.45 13.70 0.36
N PRO A 63 6.61 14.37 0.33
CA PRO A 63 7.79 13.90 -0.39
C PRO A 63 8.43 12.64 0.23
N TYR A 64 8.07 12.27 1.47
CA TYR A 64 8.58 11.08 2.14
C TYR A 64 7.73 9.84 1.89
N LEU A 65 6.52 10.00 1.37
CA LEU A 65 5.63 8.89 1.02
C LEU A 65 5.74 8.55 -0.47
N PRO A 66 5.57 7.26 -0.84
CA PRO A 66 5.45 6.88 -2.23
C PRO A 66 4.15 7.44 -2.83
N ILE A 67 4.14 7.58 -4.16
CA ILE A 67 2.97 7.96 -4.92
C ILE A 67 2.28 6.68 -5.36
N LEU A 68 1.08 6.44 -4.83
CA LEU A 68 0.30 5.26 -5.14
C LEU A 68 -0.98 5.67 -5.89
N LEU A 69 -1.51 4.75 -6.68
CA LEU A 69 -2.87 4.86 -7.21
C LEU A 69 -3.46 3.46 -7.33
N ALA A 70 -4.78 3.35 -7.36
CA ALA A 70 -5.47 2.09 -7.53
C ALA A 70 -6.20 2.00 -8.88
N VAL A 71 -6.15 0.83 -9.50
CA VAL A 71 -6.94 0.49 -10.68
C VAL A 71 -7.59 -0.88 -10.45
N ARG A 72 -8.93 -0.90 -10.42
CA ARG A 72 -9.73 -2.11 -10.10
C ARG A 72 -9.33 -2.70 -8.75
N GLY A 73 -9.10 -1.85 -7.76
CA GLY A 73 -8.72 -2.25 -6.41
C GLY A 73 -7.31 -2.83 -6.30
N ARG A 74 -6.48 -2.80 -7.34
CA ARG A 74 -5.04 -3.09 -7.25
C ARG A 74 -4.26 -1.80 -7.10
N ILE A 75 -3.38 -1.74 -6.11
CA ILE A 75 -2.58 -0.55 -5.82
C ILE A 75 -1.23 -0.66 -6.51
N TYR A 76 -0.86 0.34 -7.29
CA TYR A 76 0.39 0.41 -8.03
C TYR A 76 1.32 1.50 -7.46
N ASP A 77 2.61 1.20 -7.32
CA ASP A 77 3.64 2.21 -7.03
C ASP A 77 4.05 2.95 -8.31
N VAL A 78 3.61 4.22 -8.42
CA VAL A 78 3.93 5.10 -9.54
C VAL A 78 4.99 6.14 -9.20
N SER A 79 5.68 6.01 -8.07
CA SER A 79 6.71 6.95 -7.59
C SER A 79 7.84 7.15 -8.60
N ALA A 80 8.17 6.12 -9.40
CA ALA A 80 9.17 6.20 -10.47
C ALA A 80 8.80 7.22 -11.58
N LYS A 81 7.55 7.69 -11.60
CA LYS A 81 7.00 8.67 -12.54
C LYS A 81 6.38 9.86 -11.80
N ALA A 82 7.02 10.32 -10.74
CA ALA A 82 6.61 11.51 -9.99
C ALA A 82 6.38 12.77 -10.86
N ASN A 83 7.09 12.93 -11.99
CA ASN A 83 6.83 14.04 -12.92
C ASN A 83 5.43 14.02 -13.55
N PHE A 84 4.78 12.84 -13.59
CA PHE A 84 3.43 12.67 -14.16
C PHE A 84 2.36 12.65 -13.08
N TYR A 85 2.58 11.89 -12.00
CA TYR A 85 1.59 11.64 -10.95
C TYR A 85 1.82 12.45 -9.67
N GLY A 86 3.01 13.02 -9.47
CA GLY A 86 3.30 13.88 -8.33
C GLY A 86 2.72 15.28 -8.50
N PRO A 87 2.85 16.13 -7.47
CA PRO A 87 2.29 17.49 -7.47
C PRO A 87 2.72 18.30 -8.71
N GLY A 88 1.75 18.89 -9.40
CA GLY A 88 1.98 19.66 -10.63
C GLY A 88 2.10 18.82 -11.92
N GLY A 89 2.09 17.48 -11.81
CA GLY A 89 2.04 16.58 -12.97
C GLY A 89 0.65 16.52 -13.61
N GLY A 90 0.59 16.22 -14.92
CA GLY A 90 -0.66 16.17 -15.68
C GLY A 90 -1.64 15.06 -15.25
N TYR A 91 -1.15 14.06 -14.51
CA TYR A 91 -1.96 12.97 -13.95
C TYR A 91 -1.96 12.97 -12.42
N SER A 92 -1.60 14.11 -11.80
CA SER A 92 -1.57 14.27 -10.34
C SER A 92 -2.91 14.01 -9.67
N VAL A 93 -4.02 14.24 -10.39
CA VAL A 93 -5.38 13.94 -9.92
C VAL A 93 -5.60 12.46 -9.60
N PHE A 94 -4.81 11.56 -10.17
CA PHE A 94 -4.94 10.11 -9.96
C PHE A 94 -4.20 9.63 -8.71
N ALA A 95 -3.24 10.40 -8.20
CA ALA A 95 -2.46 9.98 -7.04
C ALA A 95 -3.33 9.91 -5.77
N GLY A 96 -3.17 8.82 -5.03
CA GLY A 96 -3.93 8.49 -3.83
C GLY A 96 -5.39 8.11 -4.07
N ARG A 97 -5.77 7.74 -5.31
CA ARG A 97 -7.17 7.47 -5.66
C ARG A 97 -7.33 6.17 -6.43
N GLU A 98 -8.56 5.65 -6.41
CA GLU A 98 -9.02 4.64 -7.37
C GLU A 98 -9.48 5.32 -8.66
N VAL A 99 -8.95 4.86 -9.78
CA VAL A 99 -9.08 5.57 -11.07
C VAL A 99 -9.59 4.69 -12.20
N ALA A 100 -10.06 3.46 -11.92
CA ALA A 100 -10.66 2.59 -12.93
C ALA A 100 -11.74 3.32 -13.77
N ARG A 101 -12.64 4.05 -13.11
CA ARG A 101 -13.68 4.82 -13.80
C ARG A 101 -13.11 5.88 -14.74
N ALA A 102 -12.14 6.65 -14.24
CA ALA A 102 -11.47 7.71 -14.99
C ALA A 102 -10.73 7.17 -16.22
N LEU A 103 -10.03 6.04 -16.07
CA LEU A 103 -9.28 5.40 -17.16
C LEU A 103 -10.21 4.82 -18.24
N GLY A 104 -11.30 4.17 -17.85
CA GLY A 104 -12.28 3.62 -18.79
C GLY A 104 -12.99 4.70 -19.60
N LYS A 105 -13.38 5.81 -18.94
CA LYS A 105 -14.02 6.96 -19.61
C LYS A 105 -13.03 7.92 -20.28
N MET A 106 -11.73 7.67 -20.17
CA MET A 106 -10.64 8.54 -20.64
C MET A 106 -10.73 9.98 -20.11
N GLN A 107 -11.10 10.13 -18.84
CA GLN A 107 -11.23 11.42 -18.16
C GLN A 107 -10.10 11.61 -17.15
N ILE A 108 -9.58 12.83 -17.03
CA ILE A 108 -8.51 13.19 -16.08
C ILE A 108 -9.05 14.22 -15.07
N THR A 109 -10.26 13.99 -14.58
CA THR A 109 -10.90 14.84 -13.57
C THR A 109 -11.14 14.07 -12.29
N ALA A 110 -11.15 14.79 -11.17
CA ALA A 110 -11.31 14.21 -9.85
C ALA A 110 -12.68 13.52 -9.68
N ASP A 111 -13.72 14.07 -10.32
CA ASP A 111 -15.11 13.58 -10.25
C ASP A 111 -15.30 12.20 -10.87
N HIS A 112 -14.38 11.79 -11.77
CA HIS A 112 -14.41 10.48 -12.40
C HIS A 112 -13.48 9.47 -11.73
N CYS A 113 -12.76 9.83 -10.67
CA CYS A 113 -11.93 8.90 -9.91
C CYS A 113 -12.83 8.08 -8.96
N SER A 114 -13.16 6.85 -9.36
CA SER A 114 -13.98 5.92 -8.58
C SER A 114 -13.71 4.47 -9.00
N ALA A 115 -14.04 3.54 -8.10
CA ALA A 115 -14.07 2.11 -8.35
C ALA A 115 -15.28 1.67 -9.20
N ASP A 116 -16.34 2.48 -9.25
CA ASP A 116 -17.60 2.11 -9.89
C ASP A 116 -17.50 2.14 -11.41
N THR A 117 -17.58 0.95 -12.00
CA THR A 117 -17.60 0.69 -13.44
C THR A 117 -18.88 -0.04 -13.87
N SER A 118 -19.94 0.00 -13.06
CA SER A 118 -21.19 -0.73 -13.32
C SER A 118 -21.96 -0.22 -14.55
N ASP A 119 -21.79 1.06 -14.90
CA ASP A 119 -22.42 1.73 -16.04
C ASP A 119 -21.57 1.67 -17.33
N PHE A 120 -20.50 0.87 -17.35
CA PHE A 120 -19.57 0.83 -18.48
C PHE A 120 -20.17 0.11 -19.69
N THR A 121 -19.95 0.71 -20.86
CA THR A 121 -20.13 0.02 -22.14
C THR A 121 -18.97 -0.95 -22.40
N GLU A 122 -19.17 -1.93 -23.30
CA GLU A 122 -18.13 -2.89 -23.68
C GLU A 122 -16.83 -2.20 -24.18
N LYS A 123 -16.97 -1.03 -24.84
CA LYS A 123 -15.83 -0.24 -25.31
C LYS A 123 -15.04 0.39 -24.16
N GLU A 124 -15.73 0.96 -23.16
CA GLU A 124 -15.10 1.56 -21.98
C GLU A 124 -14.43 0.49 -21.11
N GLU A 125 -15.09 -0.66 -20.97
CA GLU A 125 -14.55 -1.82 -20.28
C GLU A 125 -13.27 -2.34 -20.94
N LYS A 126 -13.27 -2.50 -22.26
CA LYS A 126 -12.07 -2.87 -23.02
C LYS A 126 -10.94 -1.84 -22.86
N THR A 127 -11.29 -0.55 -22.90
CA THR A 127 -10.33 0.54 -22.70
C THR A 127 -9.68 0.45 -21.31
N LEU A 128 -10.48 0.23 -20.26
CA LEU A 128 -9.98 0.03 -18.90
C LEU A 128 -9.06 -1.20 -18.82
N GLN A 129 -9.42 -2.30 -19.47
CA GLN A 129 -8.59 -3.51 -19.47
C GLN A 129 -7.23 -3.27 -20.15
N GLU A 130 -7.19 -2.56 -21.27
CA GLU A 130 -5.93 -2.18 -21.92
C GLU A 130 -5.05 -1.29 -21.03
N TRP A 131 -5.66 -0.42 -20.22
CA TRP A 131 -4.93 0.37 -19.23
C TRP A 131 -4.38 -0.51 -18.12
N VAL A 132 -5.20 -1.39 -17.57
CA VAL A 132 -4.78 -2.37 -16.56
C VAL A 132 -3.55 -3.15 -17.04
N ASP A 133 -3.57 -3.68 -18.26
CA ASP A 133 -2.46 -4.47 -18.81
C ASP A 133 -1.18 -3.61 -18.94
N LYS A 134 -1.31 -2.33 -19.32
CA LYS A 134 -0.18 -1.39 -19.35
C LYS A 134 0.37 -1.10 -17.95
N PHE A 135 -0.49 -1.01 -16.95
CA PHE A 135 -0.07 -0.79 -15.56
C PHE A 135 0.65 -2.02 -15.01
N ASP A 136 0.12 -3.22 -15.24
CA ASP A 136 0.73 -4.49 -14.83
C ASP A 136 2.13 -4.71 -15.44
N GLN A 137 2.35 -4.25 -16.68
CA GLN A 137 3.66 -4.34 -17.34
C GLN A 137 4.68 -3.32 -16.82
N LYS A 138 4.22 -2.18 -16.29
CA LYS A 138 5.07 -1.00 -16.05
C LYS A 138 5.32 -0.70 -14.58
N TYR A 139 4.36 -1.03 -13.71
CA TYR A 139 4.39 -0.71 -12.30
C TYR A 139 4.22 -1.97 -11.46
N GLU A 140 4.77 -1.95 -10.26
CA GLU A 140 4.63 -3.03 -9.30
C GLU A 140 3.29 -2.87 -8.56
N VAL A 141 2.57 -3.98 -8.39
CA VAL A 141 1.42 -4.05 -7.50
C VAL A 141 1.93 -4.20 -6.07
N VAL A 142 1.58 -3.23 -5.22
CA VAL A 142 2.09 -3.11 -3.85
C VAL A 142 1.03 -3.39 -2.79
N GLY A 143 -0.20 -3.65 -3.22
CA GLY A 143 -1.33 -3.86 -2.31
C GLY A 143 -2.67 -3.93 -3.02
N LYS A 144 -3.73 -3.98 -2.22
CA LYS A 144 -5.12 -3.96 -2.70
C LYS A 144 -5.95 -2.99 -1.91
N VAL A 145 -6.92 -2.38 -2.59
CA VAL A 145 -7.97 -1.60 -1.95
C VAL A 145 -9.01 -2.58 -1.41
N VAL A 146 -9.23 -2.53 -0.09
CA VAL A 146 -10.32 -3.24 0.57
C VAL A 146 -11.45 -2.28 0.89
N PRO A 147 -12.71 -2.73 0.88
CA PRO A 147 -13.84 -1.91 1.28
C PRO A 147 -13.74 -1.55 2.77
N ASP A 148 -14.27 -0.38 3.13
CA ASP A 148 -14.30 0.08 4.52
C ASP A 148 -15.11 -0.90 5.37
N LEU A 149 -14.49 -1.43 6.41
CA LEU A 149 -15.14 -2.33 7.35
C LEU A 149 -16.14 -1.54 8.21
N SER A 150 -17.43 -1.86 8.11
CA SER A 150 -18.46 -1.27 8.97
C SER A 150 -18.79 -2.25 10.08
N LEU A 151 -18.31 -1.97 11.31
CA LEU A 151 -18.55 -2.81 12.49
C LEU A 151 -19.44 -2.09 13.49
N THR A 152 -20.33 -2.82 14.17
CA THR A 152 -20.92 -2.33 15.41
C THR A 152 -19.89 -2.38 16.55
N LEU A 153 -20.15 -1.69 17.66
CA LEU A 153 -19.30 -1.80 18.85
C LEU A 153 -19.19 -3.25 19.37
N GLU A 154 -20.29 -4.01 19.28
CA GLU A 154 -20.30 -5.43 19.67
C GLU A 154 -19.43 -6.29 18.75
N GLN A 155 -19.47 -6.02 17.44
CA GLN A 155 -18.62 -6.72 16.48
C GLN A 155 -17.15 -6.31 16.61
N LEU A 156 -16.88 -5.04 16.93
CA LEU A 156 -15.53 -4.54 17.19
C LEU A 156 -14.90 -5.26 18.38
N ALA A 157 -15.69 -5.56 19.42
CA ALA A 157 -15.22 -6.27 20.61
C ALA A 157 -14.65 -7.67 20.31
N ALA A 158 -15.02 -8.29 19.18
CA ALA A 158 -14.43 -9.56 18.75
C ALA A 158 -12.97 -9.44 18.26
N TYR A 159 -12.47 -8.21 18.06
CA TYR A 159 -11.13 -7.90 17.56
C TYR A 159 -10.22 -7.32 18.64
N ASP A 160 -10.19 -7.97 19.81
CA ASP A 160 -9.37 -7.61 20.97
C ASP A 160 -7.97 -8.23 20.97
N GLY A 161 -7.72 -9.22 20.09
CA GLY A 161 -6.46 -9.95 20.01
C GLY A 161 -6.34 -11.14 20.95
N GLU A 162 -7.40 -11.52 21.67
CA GLU A 162 -7.37 -12.67 22.58
C GLU A 162 -7.36 -14.00 21.81
N THR A 163 -8.05 -14.06 20.66
CA THR A 163 -8.06 -15.22 19.77
C THR A 163 -6.96 -15.13 18.71
N ASN A 164 -5.75 -15.64 18.98
CA ASN A 164 -4.68 -15.72 17.96
C ASN A 164 -5.09 -16.69 16.82
N PRO A 165 -5.19 -16.28 15.53
CA PRO A 165 -4.52 -15.15 14.87
C PRO A 165 -5.44 -13.99 14.43
N ALA A 166 -6.42 -13.59 15.23
CA ALA A 166 -7.29 -12.46 14.93
C ALA A 166 -6.53 -11.12 15.03
N PRO A 167 -6.81 -10.16 14.12
CA PRO A 167 -6.26 -8.82 14.18
C PRO A 167 -6.82 -8.03 15.36
N ILE A 168 -6.09 -7.01 15.79
CA ILE A 168 -6.47 -6.11 16.88
C ILE A 168 -6.94 -4.80 16.30
N TYR A 169 -8.19 -4.47 16.54
CA TYR A 169 -8.79 -3.21 16.10
C TYR A 169 -9.11 -2.34 17.29
N LEU A 170 -8.98 -1.03 17.12
CA LEU A 170 -9.54 -0.07 18.05
C LEU A 170 -10.21 1.06 17.29
N ALA A 171 -11.17 1.72 17.93
CA ALA A 171 -11.87 2.84 17.35
C ALA A 171 -11.56 4.14 18.10
N ILE A 172 -11.35 5.21 17.35
CA ILE A 172 -11.24 6.56 17.88
C ILE A 172 -12.24 7.43 17.12
N LYS A 173 -13.25 7.91 17.84
CA LYS A 173 -14.31 8.78 17.30
C LYS A 173 -15.02 8.10 16.11
N GLY A 174 -15.23 6.79 16.22
CA GLY A 174 -15.85 5.95 15.21
C GLY A 174 -14.97 5.59 14.01
N VAL A 175 -13.68 5.94 13.99
CA VAL A 175 -12.72 5.48 12.97
C VAL A 175 -11.97 4.28 13.49
N ILE A 176 -11.98 3.17 12.75
CA ILE A 176 -11.35 1.91 13.15
C ILE A 176 -9.92 1.85 12.59
N PHE A 177 -8.96 1.62 13.46
CA PHE A 177 -7.55 1.48 13.16
C PHE A 177 -7.08 0.04 13.39
N ASP A 178 -6.23 -0.46 12.50
CA ASP A 178 -5.53 -1.73 12.71
C ASP A 178 -4.26 -1.51 13.55
N VAL A 179 -4.33 -1.95 14.79
CA VAL A 179 -3.25 -1.85 15.77
C VAL A 179 -2.58 -3.20 16.03
N THR A 180 -2.75 -4.18 15.14
CA THR A 180 -2.14 -5.51 15.26
C THR A 180 -0.61 -5.44 15.38
N ARG A 181 0.04 -4.48 14.71
CA ARG A 181 1.49 -4.24 14.85
C ARG A 181 1.90 -3.75 16.25
N GLY A 182 0.95 -3.21 17.00
CA GLY A 182 1.10 -2.75 18.38
C GLY A 182 0.52 -3.73 19.39
N SER A 183 0.45 -5.03 19.09
CA SER A 183 -0.13 -6.05 19.98
C SER A 183 0.46 -6.07 21.39
N GLN A 184 1.75 -5.73 21.53
CA GLN A 184 2.42 -5.56 22.83
C GLN A 184 1.84 -4.44 23.72
N PHE A 185 1.09 -3.50 23.13
CA PHE A 185 0.50 -2.35 23.83
C PHE A 185 -1.01 -2.50 23.98
N TYR A 186 -1.72 -2.94 22.93
CA TYR A 186 -3.19 -2.98 22.87
C TYR A 186 -3.79 -4.39 22.93
N GLY A 187 -2.95 -5.42 22.96
CA GLY A 187 -3.41 -6.80 23.16
C GLY A 187 -3.86 -7.05 24.61
N PRO A 188 -4.35 -8.27 24.91
CA PRO A 188 -4.91 -8.61 26.22
C PRO A 188 -3.93 -8.42 27.39
N ASP A 189 -2.64 -8.63 27.15
CA ASP A 189 -1.57 -8.42 28.15
C ASP A 189 -0.91 -7.03 28.05
N GLY A 190 -1.46 -6.14 27.22
CA GLY A 190 -0.92 -4.81 26.93
C GLY A 190 -1.21 -3.79 28.03
N ALA A 191 -0.42 -2.71 28.06
CA ALA A 191 -0.62 -1.60 29.00
C ALA A 191 -1.92 -0.79 28.74
N TYR A 192 -2.50 -0.93 27.55
CA TYR A 192 -3.69 -0.19 27.13
C TYR A 192 -4.82 -1.16 26.74
N PRO A 193 -5.89 -1.28 27.55
CA PRO A 193 -6.98 -2.22 27.29
C PRO A 193 -7.97 -1.68 26.22
N PHE A 194 -7.45 -1.17 25.11
CA PHE A 194 -8.22 -0.53 24.04
C PHE A 194 -8.56 -1.47 22.88
N GLY A 195 -7.98 -2.67 22.85
CA GLY A 195 -8.29 -3.69 21.84
C GLY A 195 -9.79 -4.00 21.83
N GLY A 196 -10.38 -3.99 20.63
CA GLY A 196 -11.79 -4.24 20.37
C GLY A 196 -12.75 -3.14 20.85
N ARG A 197 -12.26 -1.96 21.23
CA ARG A 197 -13.07 -0.93 21.89
C ARG A 197 -12.97 0.43 21.22
N GLU A 198 -13.98 1.25 21.47
CA GLU A 198 -13.93 2.68 21.21
C GLU A 198 -13.26 3.36 22.40
N CYS A 199 -12.22 4.15 22.17
CA CYS A 199 -11.37 4.70 23.23
C CYS A 199 -11.22 6.22 23.17
N ALA A 200 -12.06 6.93 22.40
CA ALA A 200 -11.98 8.39 22.31
C ALA A 200 -12.01 9.10 23.67
N ARG A 201 -12.94 8.73 24.57
CA ARG A 201 -13.03 9.34 25.90
C ARG A 201 -11.83 8.99 26.79
N ALA A 202 -11.40 7.72 26.78
CA ALA A 202 -10.21 7.29 27.50
C ALA A 202 -8.96 8.06 27.06
N LEU A 203 -8.76 8.26 25.75
CA LEU A 203 -7.65 9.04 25.21
C LEU A 203 -7.75 10.54 25.57
N ALA A 204 -8.96 11.11 25.52
CA ALA A 204 -9.19 12.51 25.89
C ALA A 204 -8.81 12.79 27.37
N LYS A 205 -9.13 11.84 28.25
CA LYS A 205 -8.90 11.95 29.71
C LYS A 205 -7.55 11.39 30.17
N PHE A 206 -6.74 10.83 29.26
CA PHE A 206 -5.56 10.02 29.59
C PHE A 206 -5.86 8.88 30.58
N SER A 207 -7.06 8.31 30.48
CA SER A 207 -7.49 7.19 31.32
C SER A 207 -7.11 5.86 30.68
N THR A 208 -6.78 4.89 31.53
CA THR A 208 -6.58 3.49 31.13
C THR A 208 -7.71 2.59 31.65
N GLU A 209 -8.73 3.20 32.27
CA GLU A 209 -9.88 2.49 32.79
C GLU A 209 -10.80 2.04 31.66
N ILE A 210 -11.29 0.80 31.76
CA ILE A 210 -12.18 0.21 30.75
C ILE A 210 -13.51 0.96 30.68
N ASP A 211 -14.00 1.49 31.80
CA ASP A 211 -15.25 2.25 31.88
C ASP A 211 -15.19 3.58 31.09
N ASP A 212 -13.99 4.11 30.87
CA ASP A 212 -13.77 5.30 30.05
C ASP A 212 -13.62 4.98 28.55
N CYS A 213 -13.64 3.71 28.15
CA CYS A 213 -13.57 3.30 26.74
C CYS A 213 -14.95 3.41 26.07
N ASN A 214 -15.31 4.63 25.67
CA ASN A 214 -16.53 4.94 24.91
C ASN A 214 -16.38 6.22 24.05
N ASP A 215 -17.44 6.57 23.30
CA ASP A 215 -17.52 7.77 22.43
C ASP A 215 -18.21 8.98 23.09
N GLU A 216 -18.51 8.93 24.39
CA GLU A 216 -19.20 10.01 25.09
C GLU A 216 -18.23 11.16 25.41
N LEU A 217 -18.23 12.18 24.56
CA LEU A 217 -17.34 13.35 24.68
C LEU A 217 -18.06 14.61 25.18
N ALA A 218 -19.33 14.50 25.58
CA ALA A 218 -20.16 15.63 25.97
C ALA A 218 -19.71 16.27 27.30
N ASP A 219 -19.07 15.48 28.17
CA ASP A 219 -18.52 15.92 29.46
C ASP A 219 -17.06 16.40 29.36
N CYS A 220 -16.42 16.27 28.19
CA CYS A 220 -15.03 16.66 27.99
C CYS A 220 -14.86 18.18 27.87
N THR A 221 -13.82 18.68 28.53
CA THR A 221 -13.32 20.06 28.40
C THR A 221 -12.62 20.29 27.06
N LEU A 222 -12.43 21.55 26.69
CA LEU A 222 -11.72 21.90 25.45
C LEU A 222 -10.28 21.35 25.41
N SER A 223 -9.57 21.35 26.54
CA SER A 223 -8.20 20.80 26.61
C SER A 223 -8.14 19.29 26.45
N GLU A 224 -9.14 18.56 26.96
CA GLU A 224 -9.27 17.11 26.75
C GLU A 224 -9.61 16.79 25.29
N LEU A 225 -10.44 17.62 24.65
CA LEU A 225 -10.74 17.50 23.23
C LEU A 225 -9.52 17.79 22.34
N ASP A 226 -8.68 18.76 22.71
CA ASP A 226 -7.42 19.03 22.00
C ASP A 226 -6.42 17.87 22.19
N THR A 227 -6.33 17.33 23.40
CA THR A 227 -5.58 16.09 23.68
C THR A 227 -6.04 14.93 22.78
N LEU A 228 -7.35 14.73 22.65
CA LEU A 228 -7.91 13.70 21.78
C LEU A 228 -7.55 13.93 20.31
N ARG A 229 -7.56 15.18 19.84
CA ARG A 229 -7.14 15.51 18.47
C ARG A 229 -5.68 15.17 18.22
N ASP A 230 -4.81 15.46 19.17
CA ASP A 230 -3.39 15.13 19.07
C ASP A 230 -3.16 13.61 19.03
N TRP A 231 -3.87 12.86 19.88
CA TRP A 231 -3.86 11.39 19.81
C TRP A 231 -4.37 10.90 18.47
N GLN A 232 -5.51 11.40 18.01
CA GLN A 232 -6.10 11.02 16.74
C GLN A 232 -5.10 11.24 15.59
N ALA A 233 -4.40 12.37 15.56
CA ALA A 233 -3.36 12.66 14.58
C ALA A 233 -2.19 11.66 14.62
N GLN A 234 -1.74 11.26 15.82
CA GLN A 234 -0.71 10.23 15.97
C GLN A 234 -1.18 8.88 15.43
N PHE A 235 -2.43 8.49 15.71
CA PHE A 235 -3.00 7.24 15.20
C PHE A 235 -3.14 7.24 13.69
N TYR A 236 -3.62 8.34 13.10
CA TYR A 236 -3.66 8.52 11.64
C TYR A 236 -2.29 8.37 10.97
N SER A 237 -1.22 8.78 11.66
CA SER A 237 0.14 8.64 11.13
C SER A 237 0.70 7.23 11.30
N LYS A 238 0.39 6.56 12.42
CA LYS A 238 1.06 5.31 12.83
C LYS A 238 0.36 4.04 12.37
N TYR A 239 -0.97 4.06 12.27
CA TYR A 239 -1.78 2.87 12.01
C TYR A 239 -2.69 3.06 10.79
N PRO A 240 -2.89 2.01 9.98
CA PRO A 240 -3.77 2.09 8.83
C PRO A 240 -5.24 2.05 9.27
N ILE A 241 -6.07 2.76 8.52
CA ILE A 241 -7.53 2.82 8.73
C ILE A 241 -8.16 1.63 8.02
N VAL A 242 -8.96 0.85 8.75
CA VAL A 242 -9.66 -0.32 8.21
C VAL A 242 -11.15 -0.07 8.00
N GLY A 243 -11.73 0.93 8.65
CA GLY A 243 -13.15 1.22 8.49
C GLY A 243 -13.73 2.13 9.56
N ARG A 244 -15.03 2.00 9.82
CA ARG A 244 -15.78 2.87 10.73
C ARG A 244 -16.75 2.08 11.61
N VAL A 245 -16.95 2.58 12.82
CA VAL A 245 -17.97 2.07 13.74
C VAL A 245 -19.32 2.62 13.31
N VAL A 246 -20.28 1.71 13.11
CA VAL A 246 -21.68 2.06 12.89
C VAL A 246 -22.45 1.94 14.19
N LYS A 247 -23.17 3.00 14.57
CA LYS A 247 -24.13 2.92 15.67
C LYS A 247 -25.27 2.01 15.22
N ALA A 248 -25.70 1.11 16.09
CA ALA A 248 -26.87 0.28 15.86
C ALA A 248 -28.14 1.15 15.87
N SER A 249 -28.36 1.91 14.80
CA SER A 249 -29.56 2.69 14.57
C SER A 249 -30.04 2.46 13.14
N ALA A 250 -30.99 1.52 13.01
CA ALA A 250 -32.00 1.43 11.95
C ALA A 250 -31.53 1.62 10.50
N THR A 251 -30.64 0.77 9.99
CA THR A 251 -30.43 0.67 8.52
C THR A 251 -30.27 -0.79 8.08
N ALA A 252 -31.28 -1.60 8.38
CA ALA A 252 -31.55 -2.87 7.71
C ALA A 252 -32.80 -2.74 6.81
N ALA A 253 -32.81 -1.72 5.94
CA ALA A 253 -33.95 -1.43 5.06
C ALA A 253 -33.53 -1.10 3.60
N ALA A 254 -32.37 -1.57 3.13
CA ALA A 254 -31.95 -1.34 1.75
C ALA A 254 -31.18 -2.53 1.15
N ALA A 255 -31.73 -3.74 1.31
CA ALA A 255 -31.35 -4.91 0.51
C ALA A 255 -32.54 -5.86 0.36
N GLU A 256 -33.53 -5.42 -0.43
CA GLU A 256 -34.42 -6.30 -1.22
C GLU A 256 -34.34 -5.87 -2.69
#